data_AF-A0A3D8J7L0-F1
#
_entry.id   AF-A0A3D8J7L0-F1
#
_cell.length_a   1.000
_cell.length_b   1.000
_cell.length_c   1.000
_cell.angle_alpha   90.00
_cell.angle_beta   90.00
_cell.angle_gamma   90.00
#
_symmetry.space_group_name_H-M   'P 1'
#
loop_
_entity.id
_entity.type
_entity.pdbx_description
1 polymer ?
#
loop_
_entity_poly.entity_id
_entity_poly.type
_entity_poly.pdbx_seq_one_letter_code
_entity_poly.pdbx_strand_id
1 'polypeptide(L)'
;MAIYCMVSCSTFAFSATPHSYNQSTEAQNLVDAFWKNGYHDLSASLFYQQAFGDELTILDGTFLGYYETGRLKGLKAGIGFVLAAPILTIQNASHERYEDAKQIFLLDSAYIDYIDNRYGIHFTAGRYRSNAEWNTFNSQGFAITYDGIKYTSLHATASYGSAMVSNEYVTPFRSELSSFGTYLLHAKIKLPHHIYLEPYAYVTGFFSAFGVKTQVGYHVTRDLEMKTKLHIVAYNKYYKAPHTYVIGNTAPSHNFESAADASSNAGTARDLSAIAWAEQEMIWNQFLKVKFGLIGVSTSGAELIDYYGHKAPFKYNVGMFWGGAITPYAAMSIGMKHLFKVEAGVRGTFSEFGNIFSFEAKGEYEFSLWKHYVRGKIGLSFVGVYNNTAYPSPTSTNPLNTIPAVNFYGGNNYTLIRGFIRVSV
;
A
#
# COMPACT_ATOMS: atom_id res chain seq x y z
N MET A 1 -20.49 25.44 28.70
CA MET A 1 -20.44 25.55 27.23
C MET A 1 -19.77 24.28 26.71
N ALA A 2 -20.59 23.26 26.40
CA ALA A 2 -20.14 21.93 26.05
C ALA A 2 -20.01 21.83 24.52
N ILE A 3 -18.80 21.62 24.01
CA ILE A 3 -18.56 21.26 22.61
C ILE A 3 -18.12 19.80 22.60
N TYR A 4 -19.08 18.92 22.36
CA TYR A 4 -18.84 17.55 21.93
C TYR A 4 -18.39 17.61 20.45
N CYS A 5 -17.12 17.31 20.18
CA CYS A 5 -16.67 16.98 18.83
C CYS A 5 -16.12 15.56 18.85
N MET A 6 -16.93 14.63 18.34
CA MET A 6 -16.52 13.27 18.04
C MET A 6 -15.33 13.30 17.07
N VAL A 7 -14.25 12.60 17.44
CA VAL A 7 -13.07 12.40 16.62
C VAL A 7 -13.10 10.96 16.12
N SER A 8 -13.39 10.78 14.83
CA SER A 8 -13.28 9.48 14.16
C SER A 8 -11.98 9.40 13.35
N CYS A 9 -11.44 8.18 13.30
CA CYS A 9 -10.10 7.83 12.86
C CYS A 9 -9.85 8.08 11.36
N SER A 10 -8.66 8.60 11.03
CA SER A 10 -8.15 8.70 9.66
C SER A 10 -7.11 7.61 9.36
N THR A 11 -7.32 6.87 8.29
CA THR A 11 -6.32 6.03 7.64
C THR A 11 -5.61 6.81 6.53
N PHE A 12 -4.30 6.61 6.43
CA PHE A 12 -3.42 7.20 5.44
C PHE A 12 -3.46 6.36 4.16
N ALA A 13 -3.81 6.94 3.01
CA ALA A 13 -3.45 6.37 1.71
C ALA A 13 -3.50 7.42 0.59
N PHE A 14 -2.40 7.48 -0.17
CA PHE A 14 -2.31 8.12 -1.47
C PHE A 14 -3.11 7.28 -2.46
N SER A 15 -4.18 7.78 -3.06
CA SER A 15 -4.59 7.21 -4.35
C SER A 15 -5.51 8.11 -5.19
N ALA A 16 -5.36 7.92 -6.50
CA ALA A 16 -6.34 8.15 -7.54
C ALA A 16 -7.45 7.09 -7.52
N THR A 17 -7.89 6.63 -6.34
CA THR A 17 -9.09 5.80 -6.19
C THR A 17 -9.96 6.37 -5.10
N PRO A 18 -11.27 6.46 -5.32
CA PRO A 18 -12.20 6.97 -4.32
C PRO A 18 -12.10 6.10 -3.09
N HIS A 19 -12.10 6.78 -1.95
CA HIS A 19 -12.11 6.15 -0.65
C HIS A 19 -13.47 5.48 -0.42
N SER A 20 -13.59 4.18 -0.68
CA SER A 20 -14.78 3.43 -0.29
C SER A 20 -14.70 3.00 1.19
N TYR A 21 -14.85 3.93 2.12
CA TYR A 21 -15.30 3.61 3.49
C TYR A 21 -16.15 4.75 4.08
N ASN A 22 -16.93 5.44 3.25
CA ASN A 22 -18.06 6.19 3.79
C ASN A 22 -19.06 5.18 4.36
N GLN A 23 -19.51 5.41 5.59
CA GLN A 23 -20.65 4.72 6.17
C GLN A 23 -21.86 5.02 5.29
N SER A 24 -22.12 4.14 4.30
CA SER A 24 -23.29 4.24 3.43
C SER A 24 -24.53 4.24 4.31
N THR A 25 -25.40 5.23 4.12
CA THR A 25 -26.68 5.30 4.82
C THR A 25 -27.60 4.15 4.38
N GLU A 26 -28.25 3.51 5.34
CA GLU A 26 -29.29 2.51 5.09
C GLU A 26 -30.39 3.12 4.19
N ALA A 27 -30.69 2.43 3.09
CA ALA A 27 -31.74 2.78 2.15
C ALA A 27 -33.00 1.95 2.41
N GLN A 28 -34.18 2.58 2.35
CA GLN A 28 -35.46 1.92 2.61
C GLN A 28 -36.01 1.20 1.37
N ASN A 29 -35.68 1.69 0.18
CA ASN A 29 -36.14 1.15 -1.11
C ASN A 29 -35.06 1.34 -2.20
N LEU A 30 -35.32 0.80 -3.39
CA LEU A 30 -34.39 0.90 -4.52
C LEU A 30 -34.13 2.34 -4.96
N VAL A 31 -35.16 3.21 -4.97
CA VAL A 31 -34.99 4.60 -5.38
C VAL A 31 -34.05 5.34 -4.43
N ASP A 32 -34.21 5.14 -3.13
CA ASP A 32 -33.33 5.71 -2.12
C ASP A 32 -31.90 5.15 -2.26
N ALA A 33 -31.75 3.84 -2.53
CA ALA A 33 -30.44 3.22 -2.71
C ALA A 33 -29.70 3.76 -3.94
N PHE A 34 -30.39 3.93 -5.08
CA PHE A 34 -29.73 4.38 -6.31
C PHE A 34 -29.52 5.90 -6.37
N TRP A 35 -30.42 6.69 -5.79
CA TRP A 35 -30.44 8.14 -6.02
C TRP A 35 -30.16 9.00 -4.78
N LYS A 36 -30.78 8.70 -3.63
CA LYS A 36 -30.68 9.56 -2.45
C LYS A 36 -29.46 9.25 -1.58
N ASN A 37 -29.17 7.97 -1.43
CA ASN A 37 -28.11 7.43 -0.57
C ASN A 37 -26.93 6.87 -1.39
N GLY A 38 -27.00 6.96 -2.72
CA GLY A 38 -25.88 6.66 -3.59
C GLY A 38 -24.80 7.74 -3.48
N TYR A 39 -23.55 7.34 -3.63
CA TYR A 39 -22.40 8.24 -3.63
C TYR A 39 -21.73 8.20 -5.00
N HIS A 40 -21.33 9.37 -5.49
CA HIS A 40 -20.59 9.54 -6.73
C HIS A 40 -19.34 10.38 -6.46
N ASP A 41 -18.27 10.06 -7.19
CA ASP A 41 -17.05 10.86 -7.25
C ASP A 41 -16.61 10.93 -8.72
N LEU A 42 -16.67 12.14 -9.27
CA LEU A 42 -16.10 12.45 -10.57
C LEU A 42 -14.89 13.35 -10.37
N SER A 43 -13.71 12.85 -10.73
CA SER A 43 -12.46 13.53 -10.46
C SER A 43 -11.61 13.66 -11.72
N ALA A 44 -11.01 14.83 -11.90
CA ALA A 44 -9.97 15.06 -12.91
C ALA A 44 -8.70 15.56 -12.22
N SER A 45 -7.55 15.07 -12.65
CA SER A 45 -6.26 15.45 -12.08
C SER A 45 -5.15 15.57 -13.12
N LEU A 46 -4.19 16.43 -12.84
CA LEU A 46 -2.90 16.48 -13.51
C LEU A 46 -1.83 15.99 -12.53
N PHE A 47 -0.96 15.10 -13.00
CA PHE A 47 0.17 14.58 -12.24
C PHE A 47 1.46 14.87 -12.98
N TYR A 48 2.46 15.37 -12.26
CA TYR A 48 3.81 15.59 -12.77
C TYR A 48 4.83 14.90 -11.87
N GLN A 49 5.78 14.22 -12.48
CA GLN A 49 6.95 13.65 -11.85
C GLN A 49 8.19 14.05 -12.65
N GLN A 50 9.14 14.69 -11.98
CA GLN A 50 10.51 14.83 -12.45
C GLN A 50 11.37 13.78 -11.77
N ALA A 51 12.07 12.98 -12.58
CA ALA A 51 13.03 12.00 -12.11
C ALA A 51 14.46 12.42 -12.43
N PHE A 52 15.34 12.29 -11.44
CA PHE A 52 16.79 12.36 -11.58
C PHE A 52 17.35 10.99 -11.21
N GLY A 53 17.77 10.21 -12.21
CA GLY A 53 18.20 8.82 -12.05
C GLY A 53 17.42 7.88 -12.97
N ASP A 54 17.18 6.65 -12.51
CA ASP A 54 16.68 5.55 -13.33
C ASP A 54 15.15 5.57 -13.57
N GLU A 55 14.43 6.53 -13.02
CA GLU A 55 12.96 6.59 -13.10
C GLU A 55 12.48 7.48 -14.26
N LEU A 56 11.23 7.31 -14.69
CA LEU A 56 10.61 8.13 -15.74
C LEU A 56 10.26 9.55 -15.28
N THR A 57 10.43 10.52 -16.18
CA THR A 57 9.83 11.86 -16.04
C THR A 57 8.51 11.89 -16.82
N ILE A 58 7.40 12.13 -16.13
CA ILE A 58 6.04 12.05 -16.71
C ILE A 58 5.19 13.26 -16.34
N LEU A 59 4.36 13.69 -17.29
CA LEU A 59 3.22 14.58 -17.08
C LEU A 59 2.01 13.88 -17.69
N ASP A 60 0.96 13.67 -16.91
CA ASP A 60 -0.27 13.04 -17.38
C ASP A 60 -1.53 13.69 -16.81
N GLY A 61 -2.62 13.48 -17.53
CA GLY A 61 -3.97 13.74 -17.07
C GLY A 61 -4.65 12.44 -16.67
N THR A 62 -5.34 12.44 -15.54
CA THR A 62 -6.14 11.31 -15.08
C THR A 62 -7.58 11.75 -14.84
N PHE A 63 -8.54 10.99 -15.34
CA PHE A 63 -9.95 11.10 -15.04
C PHE A 63 -10.41 9.86 -14.28
N LEU A 64 -11.26 10.07 -13.28
CA LEU A 64 -11.83 9.03 -12.46
C LEU A 64 -13.34 9.21 -12.38
N GLY A 65 -14.05 8.11 -12.54
CA GLY A 65 -15.48 8.04 -12.26
C GLY A 65 -15.77 6.90 -11.30
N TYR A 66 -16.54 7.18 -10.26
CA TYR A 66 -17.00 6.17 -9.31
C TYR A 66 -18.42 6.41 -8.86
N TYR A 67 -19.11 5.31 -8.64
CA TYR A 67 -20.45 5.28 -8.12
C TYR A 67 -20.62 4.09 -7.18
N GLU A 68 -21.25 4.33 -6.04
CA GLU A 68 -21.74 3.27 -5.15
C GLU A 68 -23.19 3.52 -4.76
N THR A 69 -23.95 2.44 -4.61
CA THR A 69 -25.34 2.52 -4.13
C THR A 69 -25.38 2.76 -2.63
N GLY A 70 -26.48 3.30 -2.13
CA GLY A 70 -26.86 3.15 -0.73
C GLY A 70 -27.05 1.68 -0.36
N ARG A 71 -27.00 1.36 0.94
CA ARG A 71 -27.12 -0.03 1.41
C ARG A 71 -28.59 -0.40 1.56
N LEU A 72 -29.09 -1.35 0.78
CA LEU A 72 -30.46 -1.86 0.85
C LEU A 72 -30.46 -3.28 1.45
N LYS A 73 -31.09 -3.44 2.62
CA LYS A 73 -31.16 -4.73 3.34
C LYS A 73 -29.78 -5.38 3.55
N GLY A 74 -28.80 -4.58 3.93
CA GLY A 74 -27.42 -5.03 4.11
C GLY A 74 -26.57 -5.06 2.83
N LEU A 75 -27.15 -5.00 1.63
CA LEU A 75 -26.44 -5.10 0.34
C LEU A 75 -26.09 -3.73 -0.26
N LYS A 76 -24.89 -3.58 -0.80
CA LYS A 76 -24.40 -2.43 -1.58
C LYS A 76 -23.66 -2.93 -2.83
N ALA A 77 -23.68 -2.15 -3.90
CA ALA A 77 -22.82 -2.37 -5.06
C ALA A 77 -22.04 -1.11 -5.42
N GLY A 78 -20.88 -1.26 -6.03
CA GLY A 78 -20.06 -0.14 -6.50
C GLY A 78 -19.33 -0.44 -7.80
N ILE A 79 -19.11 0.60 -8.61
CA ILE A 79 -18.36 0.55 -9.86
C ILE A 79 -17.47 1.78 -9.97
N GLY A 80 -16.26 1.59 -10.47
CA GLY A 80 -15.27 2.64 -10.66
C GLY A 80 -14.40 2.38 -11.87
N PHE A 81 -13.94 3.45 -12.49
CA PHE A 81 -12.95 3.40 -13.55
C PHE A 81 -11.97 4.56 -13.48
N VAL A 82 -10.81 4.33 -14.07
CA VAL A 82 -9.74 5.31 -14.23
C VAL A 82 -9.36 5.38 -15.71
N LEU A 83 -9.20 6.60 -16.21
CA LEU A 83 -8.66 6.94 -17.52
C LEU A 83 -7.40 7.78 -17.30
N ALA A 84 -6.24 7.31 -17.73
CA ALA A 84 -4.98 8.05 -17.63
C ALA A 84 -4.41 8.28 -19.03
N ALA A 85 -3.99 9.49 -19.35
CA ALA A 85 -3.44 9.84 -20.65
C ALA A 85 -2.13 10.61 -20.50
N PRO A 86 -1.04 10.14 -21.13
CA PRO A 86 0.23 10.86 -21.11
C PRO A 86 0.09 12.17 -21.88
N ILE A 87 0.64 13.25 -21.32
CA ILE A 87 0.81 14.53 -21.99
C ILE A 87 2.28 14.68 -22.40
N LEU A 88 3.20 14.28 -21.52
CA LEU A 88 4.64 14.24 -21.76
C LEU A 88 5.24 13.01 -21.10
N THR A 89 6.19 12.37 -21.78
CA THR A 89 7.02 11.30 -21.21
C THR A 89 8.44 11.50 -21.72
N ILE A 90 9.39 11.57 -20.79
CA ILE A 90 10.82 11.63 -21.10
C ILE A 90 11.45 10.38 -20.49
N GLN A 91 11.99 9.54 -21.37
CA GLN A 91 12.72 8.34 -20.97
C GLN A 91 14.09 8.74 -20.44
N ASN A 92 14.42 8.21 -19.27
CA ASN A 92 15.77 8.25 -18.72
C ASN A 92 16.50 6.94 -19.06
N ALA A 93 17.63 6.66 -18.41
CA ALA A 93 18.50 5.52 -18.69
C ALA A 93 17.83 4.13 -18.62
N SER A 94 16.66 4.01 -18.01
CA SER A 94 15.96 2.74 -17.75
C SER A 94 15.20 2.14 -18.93
N HIS A 95 15.12 2.82 -20.07
CA HIS A 95 14.31 2.41 -21.23
C HIS A 95 12.81 2.16 -20.95
N GLU A 96 12.32 2.47 -19.74
CA GLU A 96 10.92 2.34 -19.36
C GLU A 96 10.02 3.22 -20.24
N ARG A 97 8.79 2.79 -20.47
CA ARG A 97 7.76 3.52 -21.20
C ARG A 97 6.61 3.90 -20.27
N TYR A 98 5.79 4.85 -20.71
CA TYR A 98 4.63 5.27 -19.92
C TYR A 98 3.70 4.09 -19.60
N GLU A 99 3.53 3.17 -20.54
CA GLU A 99 2.70 1.98 -20.41
C GLU A 99 3.20 0.99 -19.33
N ASP A 100 4.47 1.09 -18.93
CA ASP A 100 5.03 0.28 -17.84
C ASP A 100 4.57 0.80 -16.46
N ALA A 101 4.30 2.11 -16.36
CA ALA A 101 3.83 2.77 -15.14
C ALA A 101 2.30 2.87 -15.06
N LYS A 102 1.63 3.22 -16.19
CA LYS A 102 0.20 3.53 -16.22
C LYS A 102 -0.51 2.96 -17.45
N GLN A 103 -1.56 2.19 -17.18
CA GLN A 103 -2.55 1.78 -18.16
C GLN A 103 -3.51 2.94 -18.48
N ILE A 104 -3.85 3.09 -19.76
CA ILE A 104 -4.72 4.17 -20.22
C ILE A 104 -6.14 4.07 -19.66
N PHE A 105 -6.68 2.86 -19.55
CA PHE A 105 -8.01 2.63 -18.99
C PHE A 105 -7.99 1.43 -18.06
N LEU A 106 -8.62 1.57 -16.90
CA LEU A 106 -8.81 0.50 -15.95
C LEU A 106 -10.21 0.58 -15.32
N LEU A 107 -10.98 -0.50 -15.44
CA LEU A 107 -12.14 -0.73 -14.57
C LEU A 107 -11.61 -1.21 -13.21
N ASP A 108 -11.35 -0.26 -12.32
CA ASP A 108 -10.61 -0.48 -11.08
C ASP A 108 -11.48 -1.07 -9.97
N SER A 109 -12.79 -0.78 -9.99
CA SER A 109 -13.76 -1.24 -9.01
C SER A 109 -15.03 -1.76 -9.67
N ALA A 110 -15.53 -2.90 -9.20
CA ALA A 110 -16.79 -3.52 -9.60
C ALA A 110 -17.13 -4.60 -8.57
N TYR A 111 -17.90 -4.25 -7.54
CA TYR A 111 -18.07 -5.12 -6.38
C TYR A 111 -19.50 -5.10 -5.83
N ILE A 112 -19.76 -6.12 -5.02
CA ILE A 112 -20.91 -6.24 -4.14
C ILE A 112 -20.38 -6.35 -2.70
N ASP A 113 -21.09 -5.72 -1.78
CA ASP A 113 -20.77 -5.68 -0.37
C ASP A 113 -22.02 -5.95 0.46
N TYR A 114 -21.93 -6.86 1.43
CA TYR A 114 -23.04 -7.31 2.26
C TYR A 114 -22.66 -7.27 3.74
N ILE A 115 -23.50 -6.63 4.56
CA ILE A 115 -23.34 -6.56 6.02
C ILE A 115 -24.61 -7.08 6.69
N ASP A 116 -24.45 -8.04 7.60
CA ASP A 116 -25.48 -8.41 8.57
C ASP A 116 -24.98 -8.15 10.00
N ASN A 117 -25.44 -7.03 10.56
CA ASN A 117 -25.10 -6.62 11.93
C ASN A 117 -25.65 -7.57 13.01
N ARG A 118 -26.68 -8.37 12.70
CA ARG A 118 -27.27 -9.31 13.69
C ARG A 118 -26.36 -10.52 13.91
N TYR A 119 -25.73 -11.01 12.84
CA TYR A 119 -24.80 -12.14 12.91
C TYR A 119 -23.32 -11.71 12.95
N GLY A 120 -23.05 -10.41 12.80
CA GLY A 120 -21.69 -9.87 12.77
C GLY A 120 -20.92 -10.35 11.54
N ILE A 121 -21.59 -10.51 10.39
CA ILE A 121 -20.97 -10.98 9.15
C ILE A 121 -20.86 -9.80 8.18
N HIS A 122 -19.67 -9.62 7.61
CA HIS A 122 -19.41 -8.69 6.51
C HIS A 122 -18.72 -9.44 5.38
N PHE A 123 -19.24 -9.30 4.16
CA PHE A 123 -18.73 -9.95 2.97
C PHE A 123 -18.59 -8.93 1.84
N THR A 124 -17.49 -8.99 1.10
CA THR A 124 -17.26 -8.18 -0.10
C THR A 124 -16.74 -9.10 -1.20
N ALA A 125 -17.22 -8.94 -2.43
CA ALA A 125 -16.74 -9.71 -3.58
C ALA A 125 -16.74 -8.89 -4.87
N GLY A 126 -15.81 -9.23 -5.76
CA GLY A 126 -15.59 -8.54 -7.04
C GLY A 126 -14.24 -7.84 -7.06
N ARG A 127 -14.18 -6.66 -7.69
CA ARG A 127 -13.02 -5.76 -7.69
C ARG A 127 -13.24 -4.66 -6.68
N TYR A 128 -12.47 -4.66 -5.61
CA TYR A 128 -12.62 -3.72 -4.50
C TYR A 128 -11.26 -3.38 -3.89
N ARG A 129 -11.19 -2.25 -3.21
CA ARG A 129 -9.99 -1.88 -2.45
C ARG A 129 -9.94 -2.68 -1.16
N SER A 130 -9.06 -3.68 -1.09
CA SER A 130 -8.99 -4.57 0.08
C SER A 130 -8.46 -3.83 1.32
N ASN A 131 -7.37 -3.06 1.16
CA ASN A 131 -6.69 -2.37 2.28
C ASN A 131 -6.35 -3.31 3.46
N ALA A 132 -6.20 -4.59 3.18
CA ALA A 132 -5.75 -5.58 4.15
C ALA A 132 -4.21 -5.55 4.25
N GLU A 133 -3.67 -6.22 5.24
CA GLU A 133 -2.23 -6.43 5.33
C GLU A 133 -1.78 -7.33 4.17
N TRP A 134 -0.71 -6.96 3.45
CA TRP A 134 -0.25 -7.69 2.25
C TRP A 134 -1.27 -7.75 1.11
N ASN A 135 -2.31 -6.92 1.16
CA ASN A 135 -3.24 -6.72 0.04
C ASN A 135 -3.82 -5.30 0.13
N THR A 136 -2.95 -4.30 0.01
CA THR A 136 -3.34 -2.88 0.22
C THR A 136 -4.03 -2.25 -0.98
N PHE A 137 -3.87 -2.85 -2.15
CA PHE A 137 -4.32 -2.29 -3.42
C PHE A 137 -5.73 -2.75 -3.81
N ASN A 138 -6.13 -2.49 -5.05
CA ASN A 138 -7.38 -3.03 -5.57
C ASN A 138 -7.21 -4.53 -5.81
N SER A 139 -8.09 -5.33 -5.23
CA SER A 139 -8.08 -6.79 -5.30
C SER A 139 -9.30 -7.27 -6.06
N GLN A 140 -9.12 -8.30 -6.87
CA GLN A 140 -10.17 -9.08 -7.51
C GLN A 140 -10.32 -10.39 -6.75
N GLY A 141 -11.43 -10.55 -6.02
CA GLY A 141 -11.66 -11.74 -5.21
C GLY A 141 -12.79 -11.54 -4.21
N PHE A 142 -12.62 -12.02 -2.99
CA PHE A 142 -13.58 -11.81 -1.91
C PHE A 142 -12.90 -11.63 -0.55
N ALA A 143 -13.60 -10.95 0.35
CA ALA A 143 -13.22 -10.83 1.75
C ALA A 143 -14.44 -11.14 2.62
N ILE A 144 -14.20 -11.77 3.76
CA ILE A 144 -15.20 -12.02 4.78
C ILE A 144 -14.63 -11.66 6.14
N THR A 145 -15.43 -10.94 6.93
CA THR A 145 -15.15 -10.61 8.32
C THR A 145 -16.27 -11.17 9.19
N TYR A 146 -15.90 -11.76 10.32
CA TYR A 146 -16.81 -12.26 11.33
C TYR A 146 -16.48 -11.66 12.70
N ASP A 147 -17.41 -10.84 13.20
CA ASP A 147 -17.33 -10.10 14.47
C ASP A 147 -18.31 -10.64 15.52
N GLY A 148 -18.85 -11.85 15.32
CA GLY A 148 -19.80 -12.48 16.25
C GLY A 148 -19.17 -12.95 17.58
N ILE A 149 -17.84 -12.93 17.71
CA ILE A 149 -17.12 -13.35 18.92
C ILE A 149 -16.71 -12.12 19.73
N LYS A 150 -17.03 -12.10 21.02
CA LYS A 150 -16.66 -10.99 21.90
C LYS A 150 -15.13 -10.80 21.91
N TYR A 151 -14.68 -9.57 21.65
CA TYR A 151 -13.26 -9.17 21.60
C TYR A 151 -12.41 -9.84 20.52
N THR A 152 -13.00 -10.57 19.59
CA THR A 152 -12.29 -11.25 18.50
C THR A 152 -12.98 -10.98 17.18
N SER A 153 -12.23 -10.50 16.20
CA SER A 153 -12.67 -10.38 14.81
C SER A 153 -11.87 -11.36 13.98
N LEU A 154 -12.53 -12.19 13.17
CA LEU A 154 -11.89 -13.10 12.23
C LEU A 154 -12.04 -12.53 10.83
N HIS A 155 -10.96 -12.56 10.04
CA HIS A 155 -10.99 -12.04 8.68
C HIS A 155 -10.26 -12.98 7.73
N ALA A 156 -10.89 -13.20 6.58
CA ALA A 156 -10.31 -13.95 5.48
C ALA A 156 -10.46 -13.15 4.19
N THR A 157 -9.36 -12.91 3.49
CA THR A 157 -9.34 -12.36 2.13
C THR A 157 -8.77 -13.40 1.18
N ALA A 158 -9.43 -13.63 0.06
CA ALA A 158 -8.91 -14.35 -1.08
C ALA A 158 -8.85 -13.40 -2.29
N SER A 159 -7.69 -13.32 -2.92
CA SER A 159 -7.42 -12.48 -4.07
C SER A 159 -6.89 -13.35 -5.20
N TYR A 160 -7.42 -13.15 -6.40
CA TYR A 160 -6.98 -13.84 -7.62
C TYR A 160 -6.31 -12.88 -8.59
N GLY A 161 -6.34 -11.58 -8.28
CA GLY A 161 -5.60 -10.58 -9.00
C GLY A 161 -5.59 -9.25 -8.27
N SER A 162 -4.57 -8.44 -8.52
CA SER A 162 -4.40 -7.15 -7.90
C SER A 162 -4.03 -6.07 -8.92
N ALA A 163 -4.51 -4.86 -8.68
CA ALA A 163 -4.18 -3.65 -9.44
C ALA A 163 -3.74 -2.55 -8.47
N MET A 164 -2.55 -2.00 -8.68
CA MET A 164 -2.09 -0.81 -7.99
C MET A 164 -2.62 0.42 -8.70
N VAL A 165 -3.42 1.21 -7.99
CA VAL A 165 -3.96 2.47 -8.49
C VAL A 165 -3.61 3.58 -7.51
N SER A 166 -2.72 4.46 -7.96
CA SER A 166 -2.18 5.60 -7.24
C SER A 166 -2.05 6.78 -8.21
N ASN A 167 -1.57 7.94 -7.73
CA ASN A 167 -1.31 9.05 -8.65
C ASN A 167 -0.16 8.72 -9.62
N GLU A 168 0.74 7.80 -9.27
CA GLU A 168 1.94 7.49 -10.05
C GLU A 168 1.80 6.21 -10.88
N TYR A 169 0.96 5.28 -10.42
CA TYR A 169 0.81 3.96 -11.03
C TYR A 169 -0.65 3.63 -11.26
N VAL A 170 -0.95 3.11 -12.44
CA VAL A 170 -2.24 2.51 -12.79
C VAL A 170 -1.94 1.18 -13.45
N THR A 171 -1.77 0.13 -12.66
CA THR A 171 -1.43 -1.19 -13.21
C THR A 171 -2.70 -1.97 -13.53
N PRO A 172 -2.71 -2.81 -14.60
CA PRO A 172 -3.82 -3.72 -14.83
C PRO A 172 -4.03 -4.67 -13.65
N PHE A 173 -5.22 -5.25 -13.54
CA PHE A 173 -5.41 -6.45 -12.73
C PHE A 173 -4.56 -7.56 -13.32
N ARG A 174 -3.51 -7.92 -12.59
CA ARG A 174 -2.67 -9.07 -12.93
C ARG A 174 -3.18 -10.24 -12.12
N SER A 175 -3.30 -11.41 -12.74
CA SER A 175 -3.40 -12.63 -11.95
C SER A 175 -2.21 -12.61 -11.01
N GLU A 176 -2.44 -12.70 -9.70
CA GLU A 176 -1.34 -12.96 -8.79
C GLU A 176 -0.63 -14.19 -9.35
N LEU A 177 0.70 -14.13 -9.45
CA LEU A 177 1.52 -14.80 -10.46
C LEU A 177 1.48 -16.37 -10.44
N SER A 178 0.53 -16.95 -9.71
CA SER A 178 0.12 -18.36 -9.72
C SER A 178 -1.40 -18.50 -9.92
N SER A 179 -1.84 -19.60 -10.53
CA SER A 179 -3.26 -19.98 -10.58
C SER A 179 -3.93 -20.15 -9.20
N PHE A 180 -3.15 -20.15 -8.12
CA PHE A 180 -3.60 -20.37 -6.76
C PHE A 180 -4.20 -19.11 -6.10
N GLY A 181 -3.83 -17.90 -6.55
CA GLY A 181 -4.17 -16.63 -5.88
C GLY A 181 -3.40 -16.39 -4.57
N THR A 182 -3.83 -15.41 -3.78
CA THR A 182 -3.34 -15.12 -2.43
C THR A 182 -4.46 -15.18 -1.42
N TYR A 183 -4.13 -15.67 -0.23
CA TYR A 183 -5.06 -15.81 0.88
C TYR A 183 -4.47 -15.18 2.12
N LEU A 184 -5.18 -14.24 2.71
CA LEU A 184 -4.87 -13.69 4.03
C LEU A 184 -5.92 -14.20 5.01
N LEU A 185 -5.47 -14.87 6.06
CA LEU A 185 -6.27 -15.24 7.21
C LEU A 185 -5.70 -14.52 8.43
N HIS A 186 -6.51 -13.75 9.15
CA HIS A 186 -6.05 -13.13 10.39
C HIS A 186 -7.16 -13.04 11.42
N ALA A 187 -6.76 -12.90 12.69
CA ALA A 187 -7.66 -12.65 13.79
C ALA A 187 -7.22 -11.39 14.52
N LYS A 188 -8.13 -10.46 14.82
CA LYS A 188 -7.85 -9.33 15.71
C LYS A 188 -8.41 -9.63 17.08
N ILE A 189 -7.53 -9.82 18.05
CA ILE A 189 -7.88 -10.17 19.43
C ILE A 189 -7.58 -8.97 20.31
N LYS A 190 -8.61 -8.45 20.98
CA LYS A 190 -8.46 -7.39 21.98
C LYS A 190 -8.25 -8.02 23.35
N LEU A 191 -7.04 -7.88 23.87
CA LEU A 191 -6.67 -8.33 25.20
C LEU A 191 -6.90 -7.21 26.23
N PRO A 192 -6.88 -7.52 27.55
CA PRO A 192 -6.90 -6.50 28.61
C PRO A 192 -5.77 -5.48 28.47
N HIS A 193 -5.90 -4.33 29.12
CA HIS A 193 -4.88 -3.27 29.17
C HIS A 193 -4.51 -2.67 27.79
N HIS A 194 -5.48 -2.56 26.87
CA HIS A 194 -5.28 -1.94 25.55
C HIS A 194 -4.22 -2.63 24.68
N ILE A 195 -4.06 -3.94 24.88
CA ILE A 195 -3.21 -4.78 24.05
C ILE A 195 -4.04 -5.35 22.90
N TYR A 196 -3.55 -5.20 21.68
CA TYR A 196 -4.13 -5.78 20.47
C TYR A 196 -3.16 -6.80 19.91
N LEU A 197 -3.65 -8.00 19.66
CA LEU A 197 -2.90 -9.09 19.06
C LEU A 197 -3.53 -9.47 17.73
N GLU A 198 -2.72 -9.61 16.69
CA GLU A 198 -3.15 -9.93 15.35
C GLU A 198 -2.26 -11.02 14.74
N PRO A 199 -2.48 -12.30 15.06
CA PRO A 199 -1.88 -13.40 14.32
C PRO A 199 -2.48 -13.45 12.92
N TYR A 200 -1.65 -13.79 11.94
CA TYR A 200 -2.07 -13.97 10.57
C TYR A 200 -1.26 -15.03 9.84
N ALA A 201 -1.89 -15.64 8.84
CA ALA A 201 -1.26 -16.45 7.82
C ALA A 201 -1.51 -15.79 6.47
N TYR A 202 -0.47 -15.68 5.66
CA TYR A 202 -0.56 -15.18 4.29
C TYR A 202 0.03 -16.21 3.34
N VAL A 203 -0.77 -16.72 2.42
CA VAL A 203 -0.38 -17.80 1.51
C VAL A 203 -0.50 -17.28 0.09
N THR A 204 0.56 -17.43 -0.69
CA THR A 204 0.62 -17.02 -2.09
C THR A 204 1.16 -18.19 -2.92
N GLY A 205 1.18 -18.04 -4.24
CA GLY A 205 1.88 -18.98 -5.11
C GLY A 205 3.40 -19.04 -4.95
N PHE A 206 3.99 -18.06 -4.26
CA PHE A 206 5.44 -17.84 -4.21
C PHE A 206 6.01 -18.01 -2.82
N PHE A 207 5.19 -17.85 -1.79
CA PHE A 207 5.60 -18.03 -0.41
C PHE A 207 4.39 -18.26 0.49
N SER A 208 4.66 -18.75 1.70
CA SER A 208 3.73 -18.65 2.81
C SER A 208 4.38 -17.94 3.98
N ALA A 209 3.60 -17.13 4.68
CA ALA A 209 4.05 -16.37 5.83
C ALA A 209 3.13 -16.57 7.02
N PHE A 210 3.74 -16.69 8.19
CA PHE A 210 3.03 -16.76 9.47
C PHE A 210 3.59 -15.67 10.36
N GLY A 211 2.74 -14.75 10.78
CA GLY A 211 3.16 -13.60 11.54
C GLY A 211 2.21 -13.24 12.66
N VAL A 212 2.70 -12.38 13.53
CA VAL A 212 1.95 -11.81 14.63
C VAL A 212 2.28 -10.34 14.73
N LYS A 213 1.24 -9.51 14.78
CA LYS A 213 1.36 -8.10 15.14
C LYS A 213 0.82 -7.91 16.56
N THR A 214 1.54 -7.14 17.36
CA THR A 214 1.09 -6.75 18.69
C THR A 214 1.18 -5.23 18.79
N GLN A 215 0.16 -4.60 19.36
CA GLN A 215 0.17 -3.17 19.66
C GLN A 215 -0.28 -2.93 21.09
N VAL A 216 0.42 -2.05 21.79
CA VAL A 216 0.05 -1.53 23.10
C VAL A 216 -0.08 -0.02 23.02
N GLY A 217 -1.22 0.52 23.42
CA GLY A 217 -1.45 1.96 23.51
C GLY A 217 -1.57 2.43 24.96
N TYR A 218 -0.90 3.52 25.32
CA TYR A 218 -0.96 4.11 26.65
C TYR A 218 -0.89 5.64 26.61
N HIS A 219 -1.52 6.30 27.57
CA HIS A 219 -1.49 7.76 27.70
C HIS A 219 -0.46 8.14 28.76
N VAL A 220 0.53 8.95 28.38
CA VAL A 220 1.52 9.50 29.34
C VAL A 220 0.94 10.75 30.00
N THR A 221 0.25 11.58 29.20
CA THR A 221 -0.53 12.73 29.67
C THR A 221 -1.85 12.79 28.90
N ARG A 222 -2.72 13.76 29.20
CA ARG A 222 -3.99 13.98 28.44
C ARG A 222 -3.75 14.24 26.96
N ASP A 223 -2.61 14.85 26.66
CA ASP A 223 -2.27 15.38 25.34
C ASP A 223 -1.28 14.48 24.61
N LEU A 224 -0.64 13.54 25.33
CA LEU A 224 0.42 12.68 24.84
C LEU A 224 0.03 11.20 24.92
N GLU A 225 -0.29 10.64 23.76
CA GLU A 225 -0.53 9.21 23.58
C GLU A 225 0.73 8.55 23.00
N MET A 226 1.07 7.38 23.52
CA MET A 226 2.14 6.53 23.00
C MET A 226 1.59 5.19 22.54
N LYS A 227 2.16 4.66 21.46
CA LYS A 227 1.83 3.35 20.91
C LYS A 227 3.10 2.58 20.60
N THR A 228 3.27 1.43 21.23
CA THR A 228 4.35 0.48 20.92
C THR A 228 3.78 -0.61 20.02
N LYS A 229 4.47 -0.91 18.92
CA LYS A 229 4.10 -1.97 17.98
C LYS A 229 5.26 -2.94 17.82
N LEU A 230 4.91 -4.21 17.73
CA LEU A 230 5.80 -5.30 17.41
C LEU A 230 5.18 -6.09 16.27
N HIS A 231 5.98 -6.45 15.27
CA HIS A 231 5.58 -7.32 14.19
C HIS A 231 6.70 -8.32 13.95
N ILE A 232 6.38 -9.60 14.11
CA ILE A 232 7.28 -10.71 13.82
C ILE A 232 6.60 -11.56 12.76
N VAL A 233 7.32 -11.95 11.71
CA VAL A 233 6.81 -12.83 10.68
C VAL A 233 7.90 -13.77 10.20
N ALA A 234 7.54 -15.04 10.04
CA ALA A 234 8.34 -16.05 9.37
C ALA A 234 7.81 -16.28 7.95
N TYR A 235 8.72 -16.51 7.02
CA TYR A 235 8.51 -16.58 5.58
C TYR A 235 9.11 -17.85 5.02
N ASN A 236 8.36 -18.60 4.23
CA ASN A 236 8.86 -19.73 3.47
C ASN A 236 8.66 -19.47 1.98
N LYS A 237 9.75 -19.33 1.22
CA LYS A 237 9.74 -19.02 -0.22
C LYS A 237 9.73 -20.31 -1.04
N TYR A 238 8.89 -20.34 -2.07
CA TYR A 238 8.66 -21.49 -2.95
C TYR A 238 9.13 -21.26 -4.40
N TYR A 239 9.57 -20.04 -4.73
CA TYR A 239 9.91 -19.69 -6.11
C TYR A 239 11.35 -20.10 -6.49
N LYS A 240 11.50 -20.69 -7.68
CA LYS A 240 12.79 -20.92 -8.35
C LYS A 240 12.88 -19.98 -9.56
N ALA A 241 13.95 -19.21 -9.74
CA ALA A 241 14.20 -18.46 -10.98
C ALA A 241 14.93 -19.33 -12.05
N PRO A 242 14.99 -18.96 -13.35
CA PRO A 242 14.41 -17.80 -14.06
C PRO A 242 13.63 -18.12 -15.37
N HIS A 243 13.23 -19.36 -15.69
CA HIS A 243 12.68 -19.71 -17.03
C HIS A 243 11.29 -20.35 -17.08
N THR A 244 10.47 -20.20 -16.04
CA THR A 244 9.14 -20.84 -16.00
C THR A 244 7.96 -19.89 -16.01
N TYR A 245 8.18 -18.59 -16.19
CA TYR A 245 7.09 -17.61 -16.18
C TYR A 245 6.66 -17.27 -17.61
N VAL A 246 5.87 -18.15 -18.23
CA VAL A 246 5.00 -17.76 -19.34
C VAL A 246 3.71 -17.24 -18.72
N ILE A 247 3.72 -15.97 -18.32
CA ILE A 247 2.50 -15.23 -17.97
C ILE A 247 1.84 -14.87 -19.30
N GLY A 248 0.52 -15.01 -19.42
CA GLY A 248 -0.21 -14.81 -20.67
C GLY A 248 0.05 -13.45 -21.37
N ASN A 249 -0.57 -13.24 -22.54
CA ASN A 249 -0.33 -12.18 -23.55
C ASN A 249 -0.22 -10.69 -23.11
N THR A 250 -0.22 -10.36 -21.82
CA THR A 250 0.11 -9.04 -21.28
C THR A 250 1.58 -9.02 -20.85
N ALA A 251 2.39 -8.22 -21.54
CA ALA A 251 3.82 -8.07 -21.27
C ALA A 251 4.11 -7.90 -19.74
N PRO A 252 5.16 -8.54 -19.21
CA PRO A 252 5.50 -8.47 -17.80
C PRO A 252 5.81 -7.03 -17.37
N SER A 253 5.60 -6.70 -16.10
CA SER A 253 6.36 -5.58 -15.55
C SER A 253 7.79 -6.05 -15.36
N HIS A 254 8.67 -5.52 -16.20
CA HIS A 254 10.12 -5.69 -16.13
C HIS A 254 10.66 -5.63 -14.69
N ASN A 255 10.06 -4.82 -13.79
CA ASN A 255 10.59 -4.57 -12.45
C ASN A 255 10.33 -5.71 -11.43
N PHE A 256 9.25 -6.50 -11.56
CA PHE A 256 9.05 -7.68 -10.70
C PHE A 256 10.03 -8.79 -11.06
N GLU A 257 10.12 -9.12 -12.35
CA GLU A 257 11.05 -10.12 -12.85
C GLU A 257 12.49 -9.71 -12.52
N SER A 258 12.83 -8.43 -12.72
CA SER A 258 14.13 -7.89 -12.32
C SER A 258 14.39 -8.05 -10.82
N ALA A 259 13.43 -7.77 -9.94
CA ALA A 259 13.61 -7.92 -8.50
C ALA A 259 13.71 -9.39 -8.06
N ALA A 260 12.91 -10.27 -8.66
CA ALA A 260 12.92 -11.71 -8.39
C ALA A 260 14.20 -12.37 -8.89
N ASP A 261 14.63 -12.02 -10.10
CA ASP A 261 15.89 -12.46 -10.70
C ASP A 261 17.07 -11.90 -9.91
N ALA A 262 17.04 -10.63 -9.50
CA ALA A 262 18.07 -10.04 -8.66
C ALA A 262 18.20 -10.77 -7.31
N SER A 263 17.08 -11.08 -6.64
CA SER A 263 17.08 -11.86 -5.39
C SER A 263 17.60 -13.29 -5.60
N SER A 264 17.13 -13.98 -6.65
CA SER A 264 17.62 -15.33 -6.95
C SER A 264 19.10 -15.34 -7.32
N ASN A 265 19.52 -14.39 -8.15
CA ASN A 265 20.90 -14.16 -8.52
C ASN A 265 21.70 -13.52 -7.39
N ALA A 266 21.15 -13.24 -6.21
CA ALA A 266 21.89 -12.87 -5.00
C ALA A 266 21.96 -14.03 -3.99
N GLY A 267 21.33 -15.18 -4.29
CA GLY A 267 21.34 -16.36 -3.43
C GLY A 267 20.38 -16.26 -2.23
N THR A 268 19.57 -15.22 -2.12
CA THR A 268 18.64 -15.02 -0.99
C THR A 268 17.32 -15.78 -1.17
N ALA A 269 17.09 -16.45 -2.29
CA ALA A 269 15.78 -17.03 -2.63
C ALA A 269 15.44 -18.38 -1.95
N ARG A 270 16.33 -19.02 -1.17
CA ARG A 270 16.23 -20.47 -0.90
C ARG A 270 15.91 -20.93 0.53
N ASP A 271 15.72 -20.02 1.49
CA ASP A 271 15.61 -20.40 2.90
C ASP A 271 14.42 -19.76 3.63
N LEU A 272 14.13 -20.31 4.82
CA LEU A 272 13.23 -19.70 5.80
C LEU A 272 13.74 -18.29 6.13
N SER A 273 12.91 -17.31 5.91
CA SER A 273 13.18 -15.92 6.23
C SER A 273 12.36 -15.45 7.42
N ALA A 274 12.83 -14.41 8.09
CA ALA A 274 12.06 -13.74 9.12
C ALA A 274 12.24 -12.22 9.06
N ILE A 275 11.19 -11.51 9.44
CA ILE A 275 11.21 -10.08 9.70
C ILE A 275 10.85 -9.87 11.16
N ALA A 276 11.64 -9.06 11.85
CA ALA A 276 11.31 -8.52 13.16
C ALA A 276 11.25 -7.00 13.07
N TRP A 277 10.16 -6.41 13.51
CA TRP A 277 9.91 -4.98 13.43
C TRP A 277 9.36 -4.47 14.76
N ALA A 278 10.07 -3.53 15.37
CA ALA A 278 9.59 -2.75 16.51
C ALA A 278 9.40 -1.28 16.10
N GLU A 279 8.28 -0.67 16.50
CA GLU A 279 7.97 0.75 16.29
C GLU A 279 7.45 1.36 17.59
N GLN A 280 7.99 2.54 17.94
CA GLN A 280 7.42 3.42 18.93
C GLN A 280 6.81 4.64 18.23
N GLU A 281 5.55 4.90 18.53
CA GLU A 281 4.78 6.03 18.02
C GLU A 281 4.40 6.95 19.17
N MET A 282 4.55 8.24 18.96
CA MET A 282 4.21 9.32 19.87
C MET A 282 3.21 10.25 19.17
N ILE A 283 2.07 10.50 19.78
CA ILE A 283 1.01 11.36 19.25
C ILE A 283 0.79 12.48 20.26
N TRP A 284 1.02 13.71 19.82
CA TRP A 284 0.81 14.91 20.62
C TRP A 284 -0.37 15.71 20.07
N ASN A 285 -1.40 15.89 20.91
CA ASN A 285 -2.63 16.65 20.61
C ASN A 285 -3.34 16.23 19.31
N GLN A 286 -3.15 14.99 18.88
CA GLN A 286 -3.63 14.46 17.59
C GLN A 286 -3.14 15.25 16.35
N PHE A 287 -2.31 16.28 16.54
CA PHE A 287 -1.82 17.18 15.51
C PHE A 287 -0.45 16.74 15.01
N LEU A 288 0.45 16.38 15.94
CA LEU A 288 1.78 15.89 15.65
C LEU A 288 1.86 14.41 15.97
N LYS A 289 2.43 13.65 15.04
CA LYS A 289 2.71 12.24 15.17
C LYS A 289 4.16 11.99 14.81
N VAL A 290 4.92 11.38 15.72
CA VAL A 290 6.32 10.99 15.50
C VAL A 290 6.44 9.49 15.68
N LYS A 291 7.25 8.85 14.84
CA LYS A 291 7.50 7.41 14.85
C LYS A 291 8.99 7.16 14.78
N PHE A 292 9.46 6.20 15.56
CA PHE A 292 10.79 5.63 15.47
C PHE A 292 10.65 4.12 15.39
N GLY A 293 11.42 3.49 14.53
CA GLY A 293 11.37 2.04 14.46
C GLY A 293 12.65 1.42 13.93
N LEU A 294 12.71 0.11 14.10
CA LEU A 294 13.79 -0.74 13.66
C LEU A 294 13.17 -1.98 13.01
N ILE A 295 13.61 -2.29 11.80
CA ILE A 295 13.26 -3.49 11.08
C ILE A 295 14.53 -4.29 10.87
N GLY A 296 14.51 -5.58 11.21
CA GLY A 296 15.59 -6.52 10.95
C GLY A 296 15.07 -7.69 10.13
N VAL A 297 15.90 -8.15 9.20
CA VAL A 297 15.59 -9.27 8.32
C VAL A 297 16.70 -10.31 8.42
N SER A 298 16.32 -11.59 8.42
CA SER A 298 17.28 -12.69 8.38
C SER A 298 18.20 -12.60 7.15
N THR A 299 19.35 -13.26 7.18
CA THR A 299 20.29 -13.35 6.05
C THR A 299 19.66 -13.85 4.75
N SER A 300 18.61 -14.66 4.86
CA SER A 300 17.83 -15.17 3.72
C SER A 300 16.92 -14.13 3.06
N GLY A 301 16.71 -12.94 3.64
CA GLY A 301 15.92 -11.86 3.02
C GLY A 301 14.42 -12.17 2.92
N ALA A 302 13.57 -11.15 2.87
CA ALA A 302 12.13 -11.28 2.67
C ALA A 302 11.68 -10.48 1.43
N GLU A 303 12.46 -10.56 0.35
CA GLU A 303 12.25 -9.81 -0.89
C GLU A 303 10.86 -10.10 -1.51
N LEU A 304 10.37 -9.18 -2.33
CA LEU A 304 9.06 -9.25 -3.02
C LEU A 304 7.82 -9.11 -2.11
N ILE A 305 8.00 -9.01 -0.80
CA ILE A 305 7.00 -8.54 0.18
C ILE A 305 6.29 -7.24 -0.24
N ASP A 306 7.06 -6.34 -0.82
CA ASP A 306 6.67 -5.01 -1.25
C ASP A 306 5.68 -5.06 -2.41
N TYR A 307 5.81 -6.06 -3.28
CA TYR A 307 4.86 -6.33 -4.37
C TYR A 307 3.42 -6.50 -3.87
N TYR A 308 3.25 -7.25 -2.78
CA TYR A 308 1.94 -7.51 -2.18
C TYR A 308 1.42 -6.32 -1.35
N GLY A 309 2.16 -5.20 -1.30
CA GLY A 309 1.70 -4.00 -0.61
C GLY A 309 1.73 -4.16 0.92
N HIS A 310 2.80 -4.74 1.46
CA HIS A 310 3.03 -4.70 2.90
C HIS A 310 3.00 -3.26 3.41
N LYS A 311 2.29 -3.01 4.51
CA LYS A 311 2.12 -1.67 5.07
C LYS A 311 3.39 -1.20 5.77
N ALA A 312 4.36 -0.76 4.99
CA ALA A 312 5.57 -0.10 5.49
C ALA A 312 5.31 1.39 5.79
N PRO A 313 6.08 2.03 6.68
CA PRO A 313 5.99 3.47 6.93
C PRO A 313 6.43 4.34 5.74
N PHE A 314 7.18 3.73 4.81
CA PHE A 314 7.75 4.37 3.63
C PHE A 314 7.07 3.85 2.38
N LYS A 315 6.86 4.74 1.40
CA LYS A 315 6.32 4.37 0.11
C LYS A 315 7.32 3.53 -0.68
N TYR A 316 8.60 3.88 -0.61
CA TYR A 316 9.69 3.16 -1.23
C TYR A 316 10.55 2.47 -0.18
N ASN A 317 10.59 1.15 -0.26
CA ASN A 317 11.23 0.24 0.68
C ASN A 317 12.44 -0.49 0.07
N VAL A 318 13.12 0.13 -0.92
CA VAL A 318 14.38 -0.36 -1.52
C VAL A 318 15.33 -0.87 -0.44
N GLY A 319 15.75 -2.12 -0.56
CA GLY A 319 16.70 -2.80 0.34
C GLY A 319 16.18 -3.19 1.73
N MET A 320 15.02 -2.70 2.20
CA MET A 320 14.53 -2.96 3.57
C MET A 320 14.34 -4.44 3.88
N PHE A 321 14.00 -5.19 2.84
CA PHE A 321 13.65 -6.60 2.95
C PHE A 321 14.67 -7.52 2.32
N TRP A 322 15.87 -7.01 2.02
CA TRP A 322 16.96 -7.82 1.51
C TRP A 322 17.67 -8.60 2.62
N GLY A 323 18.39 -9.65 2.24
CA GLY A 323 19.14 -10.52 3.16
C GLY A 323 20.04 -9.76 4.12
N GLY A 324 19.84 -9.97 5.42
CA GLY A 324 20.67 -9.39 6.48
C GLY A 324 20.47 -7.88 6.70
N ALA A 325 19.43 -7.29 6.11
CA ALA A 325 19.14 -5.87 6.25
C ALA A 325 18.68 -5.51 7.66
N ILE A 326 19.24 -4.40 8.19
CA ILE A 326 18.78 -3.72 9.39
C ILE A 326 18.43 -2.28 9.01
N THR A 327 17.18 -1.90 9.21
CA THR A 327 16.64 -0.57 8.85
C THR A 327 16.11 0.18 10.07
N PRO A 328 16.91 1.02 10.74
CA PRO A 328 16.39 2.06 11.59
C PRO A 328 15.71 3.16 10.77
N TYR A 329 14.63 3.73 11.31
CA TYR A 329 13.92 4.82 10.67
C TYR A 329 13.27 5.77 11.67
N ALA A 330 12.98 6.98 11.18
CA ALA A 330 12.17 7.96 11.86
C ALA A 330 11.17 8.57 10.86
N ALA A 331 9.95 8.83 11.31
CA ALA A 331 8.93 9.50 10.52
C ALA A 331 8.12 10.48 11.37
N MET A 332 7.65 11.54 10.76
CA MET A 332 6.78 12.53 11.37
C MET A 332 5.58 12.80 10.46
N SER A 333 4.44 13.10 11.06
CA SER A 333 3.26 13.61 10.39
C SER A 333 2.67 14.75 11.19
N ILE A 334 2.37 15.83 10.49
CA ILE A 334 1.72 17.02 11.01
C ILE A 334 0.42 17.19 10.22
N GLY A 335 -0.71 17.34 10.90
CA GLY A 335 -1.98 17.50 10.22
C GLY A 335 -2.92 18.43 10.96
N MET A 336 -3.46 19.42 10.25
CA MET A 336 -4.66 20.12 10.67
C MET A 336 -5.85 19.58 9.87
N LYS A 337 -6.90 19.16 10.59
CA LYS A 337 -8.07 18.50 10.01
C LYS A 337 -8.58 19.24 8.78
N HIS A 338 -8.69 18.52 7.66
CA HIS A 338 -9.26 18.96 6.37
C HIS A 338 -8.58 20.14 5.68
N LEU A 339 -7.43 20.62 6.19
CA LEU A 339 -6.72 21.73 5.58
C LEU A 339 -5.43 21.25 4.97
N PHE A 340 -4.45 20.90 5.80
CA PHE A 340 -3.15 20.44 5.31
C PHE A 340 -2.65 19.23 6.07
N LYS A 341 -1.85 18.44 5.36
CA LYS A 341 -1.15 17.29 5.89
C LYS A 341 0.27 17.29 5.38
N VAL A 342 1.23 17.25 6.29
CA VAL A 342 2.64 17.10 5.98
C VAL A 342 3.12 15.80 6.61
N GLU A 343 3.90 15.05 5.85
CA GLU A 343 4.52 13.81 6.28
C GLU A 343 5.97 13.83 5.81
N ALA A 344 6.88 13.44 6.69
CA ALA A 344 8.29 13.29 6.34
C ALA A 344 8.86 12.06 7.03
N GLY A 345 9.85 11.43 6.42
CA GLY A 345 10.53 10.29 6.99
C GLY A 345 11.93 10.13 6.42
N VAL A 346 12.79 9.51 7.22
CA VAL A 346 14.16 9.13 6.85
C VAL A 346 14.43 7.72 7.33
N ARG A 347 15.22 6.98 6.56
CA ARG A 347 15.70 5.65 6.94
C ARG A 347 17.12 5.42 6.44
N GLY A 348 17.87 4.65 7.23
CA GLY A 348 19.12 4.03 6.79
C GLY A 348 18.92 2.52 6.79
N THR A 349 19.32 1.83 5.73
CA THR A 349 19.33 0.37 5.67
C THR A 349 20.77 -0.09 5.57
N PHE A 350 21.17 -0.95 6.49
CA PHE A 350 22.55 -1.43 6.63
C PHE A 350 22.56 -2.95 6.41
N SER A 351 23.53 -3.41 5.62
CA SER A 351 23.80 -4.83 5.37
C SER A 351 25.31 -5.03 5.25
N GLU A 352 25.77 -6.28 5.25
CA GLU A 352 27.18 -6.59 4.99
C GLU A 352 27.64 -6.18 3.58
N PHE A 353 26.68 -6.00 2.65
CA PHE A 353 26.93 -5.67 1.24
C PHE A 353 26.79 -4.18 0.92
N GLY A 354 26.62 -3.33 1.94
CA GLY A 354 26.55 -1.88 1.80
C GLY A 354 25.32 -1.26 2.45
N ASN A 355 25.11 0.02 2.15
CA ASN A 355 24.15 0.87 2.83
C ASN A 355 23.22 1.59 1.85
N ILE A 356 21.99 1.82 2.29
CA ILE A 356 20.99 2.61 1.56
C ILE A 356 20.48 3.71 2.49
N PHE A 357 20.52 4.95 2.01
CA PHE A 357 19.87 6.08 2.67
C PHE A 357 18.65 6.50 1.86
N SER A 358 17.52 6.71 2.52
CA SER A 358 16.31 7.18 1.87
C SER A 358 15.58 8.20 2.72
N PHE A 359 14.97 9.17 2.05
CA PHE A 359 14.10 10.15 2.66
C PHE A 359 12.85 10.37 1.79
N GLU A 360 11.75 10.69 2.46
CA GLU A 360 10.49 11.05 1.83
C GLU A 360 9.93 12.27 2.56
N ALA A 361 9.49 13.28 1.84
CA ALA A 361 8.75 14.41 2.38
C ALA A 361 7.58 14.73 1.45
N LYS A 362 6.40 14.94 2.02
CA LYS A 362 5.19 15.21 1.23
C LYS A 362 4.24 16.12 1.97
N GLY A 363 3.60 17.00 1.22
CA GLY A 363 2.59 17.93 1.69
C GLY A 363 1.37 17.83 0.81
N GLU A 364 0.19 17.84 1.41
CA GLU A 364 -1.08 17.90 0.73
C GLU A 364 -1.96 19.00 1.34
N TYR A 365 -2.74 19.65 0.48
CA TYR A 365 -3.71 20.66 0.87
C TYR A 365 -5.04 20.39 0.16
N GLU A 366 -6.12 20.35 0.93
CA GLU A 366 -7.49 20.21 0.42
C GLU A 366 -8.20 21.57 0.49
N PHE A 367 -8.87 21.94 -0.60
CA PHE A 367 -9.59 23.19 -0.72
C PHE A 367 -10.98 23.00 -1.30
N SER A 368 -11.86 23.95 -1.03
CA SER A 368 -13.20 24.01 -1.60
C SER A 368 -13.21 25.06 -2.70
N LEU A 369 -13.51 24.67 -3.93
CA LEU A 369 -13.68 25.60 -5.05
C LEU A 369 -15.10 26.19 -5.06
N TRP A 370 -16.10 25.35 -4.81
CA TRP A 370 -17.49 25.79 -4.78
C TRP A 370 -18.32 25.02 -3.75
N LYS A 371 -18.52 25.66 -2.58
CA LYS A 371 -19.21 25.05 -1.43
C LYS A 371 -18.64 23.64 -1.15
N HIS A 372 -19.44 22.76 -0.56
CA HIS A 372 -19.03 21.37 -0.33
C HIS A 372 -19.16 20.46 -1.56
N TYR A 373 -19.58 20.99 -2.71
CA TYR A 373 -19.88 20.25 -3.95
C TYR A 373 -18.68 20.09 -4.88
N VAL A 374 -17.75 21.05 -4.89
CA VAL A 374 -16.52 20.93 -5.70
C VAL A 374 -15.32 21.11 -4.80
N ARG A 375 -14.50 20.08 -4.73
CA ARG A 375 -13.31 20.03 -3.88
C ARG A 375 -12.08 19.94 -4.75
N GLY A 376 -11.04 20.64 -4.36
CA GLY A 376 -9.72 20.54 -4.96
C GLY A 376 -8.73 19.94 -3.98
N LYS A 377 -7.72 19.26 -4.51
CA LYS A 377 -6.60 18.76 -3.74
C LYS A 377 -5.32 19.02 -4.51
N ILE A 378 -4.34 19.61 -3.84
CA ILE A 378 -2.99 19.79 -4.37
C ILE A 378 -2.01 19.05 -3.47
N GLY A 379 -0.99 18.44 -4.07
CA GLY A 379 0.06 17.80 -3.30
C GLY A 379 1.41 17.92 -3.97
N LEU A 380 2.45 17.90 -3.14
CA LEU A 380 3.84 17.95 -3.54
C LEU A 380 4.61 16.91 -2.72
N SER A 381 5.51 16.16 -3.35
CA SER A 381 6.37 15.22 -2.64
C SER A 381 7.78 15.19 -3.21
N PHE A 382 8.74 14.98 -2.33
CA PHE A 382 10.16 14.81 -2.58
C PHE A 382 10.59 13.47 -2.02
N VAL A 383 11.22 12.65 -2.86
CA VAL A 383 11.72 11.33 -2.46
C VAL A 383 13.15 11.21 -2.94
N GLY A 384 14.04 10.72 -2.09
CA GLY A 384 15.40 10.37 -2.47
C GLY A 384 15.78 8.98 -1.99
N VAL A 385 16.50 8.25 -2.83
CA VAL A 385 17.11 6.97 -2.53
C VAL A 385 18.55 7.01 -3.03
N TYR A 386 19.48 6.83 -2.11
CA TYR A 386 20.91 6.65 -2.38
C TYR A 386 21.31 5.27 -1.91
N ASN A 387 21.81 4.47 -2.84
CA ASN A 387 22.02 3.05 -2.69
C ASN A 387 23.42 2.70 -3.18
N ASN A 388 24.25 2.33 -2.22
CA ASN A 388 25.61 1.84 -2.46
C ASN A 388 25.71 0.34 -2.15
N THR A 389 24.60 -0.40 -2.21
CA THR A 389 24.62 -1.86 -1.99
C THR A 389 25.06 -2.58 -3.25
N ALA A 390 25.83 -3.64 -3.05
CA ALA A 390 26.43 -4.42 -4.12
C ALA A 390 26.50 -5.89 -3.71
N TYR A 391 25.40 -6.63 -3.90
CA TYR A 391 25.31 -8.04 -3.55
C TYR A 391 26.12 -8.89 -4.54
N PRO A 392 26.90 -9.89 -4.08
CA PRO A 392 27.61 -10.78 -4.98
C PRO A 392 26.63 -11.62 -5.80
N SER A 393 26.91 -11.78 -7.10
CA SER A 393 26.12 -12.65 -7.98
C SER A 393 26.65 -14.10 -7.93
N PRO A 394 25.92 -15.10 -7.38
CA PRO A 394 26.31 -16.51 -7.39
C PRO A 394 26.34 -17.12 -8.80
N THR A 395 25.73 -16.46 -9.78
CA THR A 395 25.70 -16.90 -11.18
C THR A 395 26.84 -16.32 -12.01
N SER A 396 27.61 -15.38 -11.46
CA SER A 396 28.79 -14.81 -12.11
C SER A 396 30.08 -15.47 -11.60
N THR A 397 30.89 -15.99 -12.52
CA THR A 397 32.27 -16.42 -12.24
C THR A 397 33.20 -15.26 -11.92
N ASN A 398 32.80 -14.02 -12.20
CA ASN A 398 33.53 -12.82 -11.84
C ASN A 398 32.95 -12.20 -10.54
N PRO A 399 33.72 -12.15 -9.45
CA PRO A 399 33.27 -11.56 -8.17
C PRO A 399 33.06 -10.03 -8.24
N LEU A 400 33.46 -9.37 -9.34
CA LEU A 400 33.19 -7.95 -9.58
C LEU A 400 31.76 -7.67 -10.10
N ASN A 401 31.01 -8.70 -10.51
CA ASN A 401 29.63 -8.52 -10.94
C ASN A 401 28.72 -8.52 -9.71
N THR A 402 28.24 -7.33 -9.36
CA THR A 402 27.38 -7.11 -8.21
C THR A 402 25.97 -6.73 -8.62
N ILE A 403 25.00 -7.11 -7.80
CA ILE A 403 23.58 -6.82 -8.00
C ILE A 403 23.18 -5.74 -7.00
N PRO A 404 22.68 -4.58 -7.45
CA PRO A 404 22.17 -3.57 -6.54
C PRO A 404 20.89 -4.05 -5.88
N ALA A 405 20.65 -3.65 -4.63
CA ALA A 405 19.32 -3.82 -4.05
C ALA A 405 18.30 -3.00 -4.86
N VAL A 406 17.24 -3.65 -5.32
CA VAL A 406 16.12 -3.01 -6.02
C VAL A 406 14.82 -3.28 -5.25
N ASN A 407 13.79 -2.47 -5.50
CA ASN A 407 12.42 -2.77 -5.08
C ASN A 407 11.57 -3.13 -6.29
N PHE A 408 10.31 -3.49 -6.04
CA PHE A 408 9.33 -3.75 -7.09
C PHE A 408 9.06 -2.52 -8.00
N TYR A 409 9.25 -1.31 -7.50
CA TYR A 409 8.88 -0.09 -8.22
C TYR A 409 9.88 0.33 -9.30
N GLY A 410 11.09 -0.23 -9.31
CA GLY A 410 12.16 0.20 -10.19
C GLY A 410 13.14 1.15 -9.50
N GLY A 411 14.31 1.28 -10.10
CA GLY A 411 15.37 2.18 -9.66
C GLY A 411 16.20 1.69 -8.47
N ASN A 412 17.53 1.81 -8.60
CA ASN A 412 18.43 1.62 -7.46
C ASN A 412 18.82 2.96 -6.82
N ASN A 413 18.86 4.04 -7.60
CA ASN A 413 19.28 5.38 -7.18
C ASN A 413 18.44 6.44 -7.89
N TYR A 414 17.77 7.29 -7.12
CA TYR A 414 16.95 8.35 -7.69
C TYR A 414 16.64 9.47 -6.72
N THR A 415 16.36 10.64 -7.28
CA THR A 415 15.60 11.71 -6.63
C THR A 415 14.37 12.02 -7.47
N LEU A 416 13.21 12.07 -6.82
CA LEU A 416 11.91 12.32 -7.43
C LEU A 416 11.29 13.58 -6.84
N ILE A 417 10.84 14.47 -7.71
CA ILE A 417 9.99 15.60 -7.37
C ILE A 417 8.65 15.37 -8.03
N ARG A 418 7.56 15.37 -7.25
CA ARG A 418 6.23 15.07 -7.76
C ARG A 418 5.23 16.09 -7.30
N GLY A 419 4.36 16.50 -8.22
CA GLY A 419 3.24 17.38 -7.94
C GLY A 419 1.96 16.80 -8.51
N PHE A 420 0.84 17.06 -7.86
CA PHE A 420 -0.46 16.80 -8.46
C PHE A 420 -1.46 17.87 -8.08
N ILE A 421 -2.43 18.07 -8.96
CA ILE A 421 -3.66 18.80 -8.67
C ILE A 421 -4.83 17.94 -9.10
N ARG A 422 -5.87 17.87 -8.25
CA ARG A 422 -7.12 17.16 -8.51
C ARG A 422 -8.29 18.08 -8.23
N VAL A 423 -9.33 17.98 -9.04
CA VAL A 423 -10.65 18.56 -8.80
C VAL A 423 -11.66 17.42 -8.81
N SER A 424 -12.52 17.38 -7.80
CA SER A 424 -13.52 16.35 -7.56
C SER A 424 -14.89 16.98 -7.39
N VAL A 425 -15.92 16.34 -7.94
CA VAL A 425 -17.34 16.69 -7.80
C VAL A 425 -18.06 15.58 -7.07
#